data_AF-A0A9D9IUH8-F1
#
_entry.id   AF-A0A9D9IUH8-F1
#
_cell.length_a   1.000
_cell.length_b   1.000
_cell.length_c   1.000
_cell.angle_alpha   90.00
_cell.angle_beta   90.00
_cell.angle_gamma   90.00
#
_symmetry.space_group_name_H-M   'P 1'
#
loop_
_entity.id
_entity.type
_entity.pdbx_description
1 polymer ?
#
loop_
_entity_poly.entity_id
_entity_poly.type
_entity_poly.pdbx_seq_one_letter_code
_entity_poly.pdbx_strand_id
1 'polypeptide(L)'
;MKKVLIALAVILSVQVAGAQVKSAADAKKAVESAEAAAQNPKKAEKPATWIKVGQAYVDAYNSPYGNAWVGAGQQELALIMGGEKPSSTETVELMGEPYTKEIYAEKNFYFSRAGVLTMIEVTKPVFEFDALAKALDAYKKAYSVDVKHSKTKDVSAGIQNVAAKYLDAGMTQYMLGNFAGANKNFAAAAAASETEPLSVVDTTANYNAGFTAWMLEDYASAKGFFQKCVDVKYYEDGEVFAKLSDCYSKLGDKENAKNVLEEGFKAFPQSQSILIGLINFYIESGDDTDRLFSLLDEAKKNEPNNASLYYVEGNIHNQLGDTEEAIAAYEEANKVDPNYEYGFIGIGILYYNQALDLQTKAQEEMDDTKYMELVAQFETALKNAIEPFEKAYSISKTNEIKVNIAEYLKNIYYRFRDENADYKAGYDKYNEVVSTGNPL
;
A
#
# COMPACT_ATOMS: atom_id res chain seq x y z
N MET A 1 5.99 3.79 -8.14
CA MET A 1 4.81 2.88 -8.15
C MET A 1 3.67 3.57 -7.41
N LYS A 2 2.48 3.70 -8.00
CA LYS A 2 1.29 4.12 -7.23
C LYS A 2 1.05 3.02 -6.19
N LYS A 3 1.23 3.33 -4.89
CA LYS A 3 0.90 2.39 -3.82
C LYS A 3 -0.62 2.21 -3.84
N VAL A 4 -1.06 1.10 -4.42
CA VAL A 4 -2.43 0.60 -4.27
C VAL A 4 -2.46 -0.03 -2.88
N LEU A 5 -3.49 0.24 -2.08
CA LEU A 5 -3.71 -0.49 -0.84
C LEU A 5 -3.80 -1.99 -1.19
N ILE A 6 -2.77 -2.75 -0.86
CA ILE A 6 -2.77 -4.20 -1.08
C ILE A 6 -3.67 -4.78 0.00
N ALA A 7 -4.79 -5.37 -0.40
CA ALA A 7 -5.59 -6.18 0.49
C ALA A 7 -4.75 -7.38 0.95
N LEU A 8 -4.10 -7.26 2.12
CA LEU A 8 -3.72 -8.45 2.87
C LEU A 8 -5.03 -9.12 3.27
N ALA A 9 -5.47 -10.07 2.45
CA ALA A 9 -6.62 -10.89 2.71
C ALA A 9 -6.38 -11.64 4.03
N VAL A 10 -6.84 -11.08 5.14
CA VAL A 10 -6.96 -11.82 6.40
C VAL A 10 -8.14 -12.77 6.19
N ILE A 11 -7.83 -13.96 5.66
CA ILE A 11 -8.78 -15.06 5.52
C ILE A 11 -9.06 -15.60 6.93
N LEU A 12 -10.00 -14.98 7.62
CA LEU A 12 -10.66 -15.58 8.78
C LEU A 12 -12.17 -15.38 8.65
N SER A 13 -12.78 -15.91 7.59
CA SER A 13 -14.22 -16.16 7.58
C SER A 13 -14.48 -17.60 8.05
N VAL A 14 -14.74 -17.76 9.34
CA VAL A 14 -15.46 -18.95 9.80
C VAL A 14 -16.90 -18.79 9.34
N GLN A 15 -17.26 -19.40 8.21
CA GLN A 15 -18.66 -19.52 7.82
C GLN A 15 -19.26 -20.81 8.39
N VAL A 16 -20.40 -20.65 9.08
CA VAL A 16 -21.27 -21.75 9.46
C VAL A 16 -22.12 -22.09 8.24
N ALA A 17 -21.84 -23.23 7.61
CA ALA A 17 -22.67 -23.77 6.55
C ALA A 17 -24.10 -23.99 7.05
N GLY A 18 -25.11 -23.42 6.38
CA GLY A 18 -26.51 -23.81 6.55
C GLY A 18 -27.57 -22.72 6.80
N ALA A 19 -27.23 -21.42 6.81
CA ALA A 19 -28.26 -20.38 6.88
C ALA A 19 -28.87 -20.09 5.49
N GLN A 20 -30.19 -20.25 5.36
CA GLN A 20 -30.96 -19.84 4.19
C GLN A 20 -30.76 -18.34 3.94
N VAL A 21 -30.43 -17.94 2.70
CA VAL A 21 -30.32 -16.53 2.30
C VAL A 21 -31.67 -15.86 2.57
N LYS A 22 -31.71 -14.95 3.56
CA LYS A 22 -32.90 -14.20 3.92
C LYS A 22 -33.11 -13.09 2.89
N SER A 23 -34.34 -12.92 2.40
CA SER A 23 -34.69 -11.76 1.58
C SER A 23 -34.52 -10.46 2.37
N ALA A 24 -34.39 -9.31 1.69
CA ALA A 24 -34.33 -8.01 2.35
C ALA A 24 -35.53 -7.77 3.30
N ALA A 25 -36.73 -8.25 2.93
CA ALA A 25 -37.92 -8.17 3.77
C ALA A 25 -37.81 -9.03 5.04
N ASP A 26 -37.27 -10.25 4.92
CA ASP A 26 -37.06 -11.14 6.06
C ASP A 26 -35.97 -10.59 7.01
N ALA A 27 -34.91 -10.02 6.44
CA ALA A 27 -33.85 -9.37 7.21
C ALA A 27 -34.40 -8.16 7.99
N LYS A 28 -35.20 -7.31 7.33
CA LYS A 28 -35.87 -6.19 7.99
C LYS A 28 -36.80 -6.64 9.13
N LYS A 29 -37.63 -7.66 8.89
CA LYS A 29 -38.50 -8.25 9.93
C LYS A 29 -37.71 -8.86 11.10
N ALA A 30 -36.56 -9.46 10.82
CA ALA A 30 -35.68 -10.00 11.85
C ALA A 30 -35.10 -8.90 12.74
N VAL A 31 -34.69 -7.77 12.16
CA VAL A 31 -34.26 -6.57 12.91
C VAL A 31 -35.41 -6.04 13.76
N GLU A 32 -36.59 -5.80 13.18
CA GLU A 32 -37.76 -5.30 13.91
C GLU A 32 -38.13 -6.20 15.09
N SER A 33 -38.07 -7.53 14.89
CA SER A 33 -38.33 -8.52 15.93
C SER A 33 -37.28 -8.50 17.05
N ALA A 34 -36.00 -8.31 16.70
CA ALA A 34 -34.91 -8.21 17.67
C ALA A 34 -35.02 -6.92 18.49
N GLU A 35 -35.31 -5.78 17.84
CA GLU A 35 -35.52 -4.49 18.50
C GLU A 35 -36.74 -4.52 19.44
N ALA A 36 -37.86 -5.10 19.00
CA ALA A 36 -39.04 -5.27 19.83
C ALA A 36 -38.74 -6.11 21.08
N ALA A 37 -37.87 -7.13 20.97
CA ALA A 37 -37.41 -7.88 22.12
C ALA A 37 -36.55 -7.03 23.07
N ALA A 38 -35.74 -6.11 22.55
CA ALA A 38 -34.91 -5.19 23.32
C ALA A 38 -35.70 -4.07 24.02
N GLN A 39 -36.93 -3.77 23.55
CA GLN A 39 -37.83 -2.82 24.22
C GLN A 39 -38.53 -3.42 25.46
N ASN A 40 -38.57 -4.75 25.61
CA ASN A 40 -39.13 -5.38 26.80
C ASN A 40 -38.19 -5.19 28.01
N PRO A 41 -38.61 -4.57 29.12
CA PRO A 41 -37.71 -4.21 30.23
C PRO A 41 -36.90 -5.39 30.79
N LYS A 42 -37.54 -6.55 30.98
CA LYS A 42 -36.87 -7.76 31.51
C LYS A 42 -35.89 -8.39 30.52
N LYS A 43 -36.10 -8.20 29.22
CA LYS A 43 -35.19 -8.70 28.17
C LYS A 43 -34.06 -7.71 27.90
N ALA A 44 -34.31 -6.41 28.02
CA ALA A 44 -33.35 -5.33 27.82
C ALA A 44 -32.16 -5.40 28.79
N GLU A 45 -32.37 -5.96 29.98
CA GLU A 45 -31.32 -6.21 30.99
C GLU A 45 -30.38 -7.38 30.60
N LYS A 46 -30.71 -8.17 29.58
CA LYS A 46 -29.94 -9.36 29.20
C LYS A 46 -28.98 -9.02 28.05
N PRO A 47 -27.66 -9.26 28.19
CA PRO A 47 -26.69 -9.04 27.11
C PRO A 47 -27.05 -9.78 25.82
N ALA A 48 -27.52 -11.02 25.96
CA ALA A 48 -27.92 -11.87 24.83
C ALA A 48 -29.04 -11.27 23.96
N THR A 49 -29.88 -10.38 24.52
CA THR A 49 -30.90 -9.67 23.74
C THR A 49 -30.25 -8.69 22.77
N TRP A 50 -29.30 -7.89 23.26
CA TRP A 50 -28.61 -6.89 22.47
C TRP A 50 -27.61 -7.50 21.48
N ILE A 51 -26.96 -8.61 21.83
CA ILE A 51 -26.16 -9.40 20.87
C ILE A 51 -27.02 -9.82 19.67
N LYS A 52 -28.26 -10.26 19.92
CA LYS A 52 -29.19 -10.63 18.83
C LYS A 52 -29.61 -9.43 17.98
N VAL A 53 -29.77 -8.25 18.56
CA VAL A 53 -30.00 -7.00 17.80
C VAL A 53 -28.80 -6.71 16.91
N GLY A 54 -27.59 -6.76 17.47
CA GLY A 54 -26.34 -6.59 16.72
C GLY A 54 -26.23 -7.55 15.54
N GLN A 55 -26.46 -8.84 15.79
CA GLN A 55 -26.43 -9.87 14.74
C GLN A 55 -27.50 -9.63 13.68
N ALA A 56 -28.73 -9.23 14.06
CA ALA A 56 -29.79 -8.98 13.09
C ALA A 56 -29.44 -7.83 12.13
N TYR A 57 -28.79 -6.78 12.62
CA TYR A 57 -28.31 -5.69 11.77
C TYR A 57 -27.16 -6.11 10.86
N VAL A 58 -26.20 -6.91 11.34
CA VAL A 58 -25.13 -7.49 10.50
C VAL A 58 -25.72 -8.41 9.43
N ASP A 59 -26.68 -9.26 9.79
CA ASP A 59 -27.40 -10.12 8.83
C ASP A 59 -28.12 -9.28 7.76
N ALA A 60 -28.74 -8.17 8.15
CA ALA A 60 -29.39 -7.26 7.22
C ALA A 60 -28.40 -6.53 6.31
N TYR A 61 -27.21 -6.18 6.81
CA TYR A 61 -26.12 -5.66 5.98
C TYR A 61 -25.65 -6.68 4.94
N ASN A 62 -25.53 -7.95 5.32
CA ASN A 62 -25.07 -9.02 4.42
C ASN A 62 -26.16 -9.50 3.42
N SER A 63 -27.44 -9.32 3.75
CA SER A 63 -28.59 -9.88 3.00
C SER A 63 -28.53 -9.68 1.48
N PRO A 64 -28.14 -8.50 0.93
CA PRO A 64 -28.11 -8.28 -0.52
C PRO A 64 -27.21 -9.26 -1.29
N TYR A 65 -26.08 -9.68 -0.70
CA TYR A 65 -25.13 -10.62 -1.29
C TYR A 65 -25.12 -12.00 -0.62
N GLY A 66 -25.98 -12.20 0.38
CA GLY A 66 -26.21 -13.49 1.02
C GLY A 66 -24.93 -14.14 1.52
N ASN A 67 -24.65 -15.33 0.96
CA ASN A 67 -23.51 -16.15 1.36
C ASN A 67 -22.25 -15.88 0.54
N ALA A 68 -22.24 -14.93 -0.41
CA ALA A 68 -21.05 -14.62 -1.21
C ALA A 68 -19.91 -14.07 -0.34
N TRP A 69 -18.66 -14.44 -0.68
CA TRP A 69 -17.46 -13.92 -0.02
C TRP A 69 -16.36 -13.59 -1.04
N VAL A 70 -15.56 -12.58 -0.72
CA VAL A 70 -14.36 -12.25 -1.50
C VAL A 70 -13.39 -13.44 -1.46
N GLY A 71 -12.88 -13.84 -2.62
CA GLY A 71 -12.06 -15.03 -2.84
C GLY A 71 -12.81 -16.21 -3.43
N ALA A 72 -14.14 -16.19 -3.47
CA ALA A 72 -14.93 -17.26 -4.08
C ALA A 72 -14.73 -17.32 -5.60
N GLY A 73 -14.69 -18.53 -6.15
CA GLY A 73 -14.69 -18.73 -7.60
C GLY A 73 -16.07 -18.41 -8.19
N GLN A 74 -16.11 -17.88 -9.41
CA GLN A 74 -17.37 -17.54 -10.09
C GLN A 74 -18.35 -18.73 -10.20
N GLN A 75 -17.83 -19.94 -10.46
CA GLN A 75 -18.65 -21.17 -10.53
C GLN A 75 -19.19 -21.59 -9.16
N GLU A 76 -18.40 -21.43 -8.11
CA GLU A 76 -18.79 -21.73 -6.73
C GLU A 76 -19.91 -20.79 -6.27
N LEU A 77 -19.80 -19.49 -6.57
CA LEU A 77 -20.85 -18.52 -6.26
C LEU A 77 -22.17 -18.84 -6.96
N ALA A 78 -22.14 -19.25 -8.23
CA ALA A 78 -23.36 -19.64 -8.95
C ALA A 78 -24.12 -20.78 -8.26
N LEU A 79 -23.41 -21.73 -7.64
CA LEU A 79 -24.00 -22.82 -6.86
C LEU A 79 -24.58 -22.32 -5.53
N ILE A 80 -23.88 -21.44 -4.84
CA ILE A 80 -24.25 -20.98 -3.49
C ILE A 80 -25.37 -19.94 -3.52
N MET A 81 -25.48 -19.16 -4.60
CA MET A 81 -26.56 -18.19 -4.80
C MET A 81 -27.85 -18.81 -5.36
N GLY A 82 -27.94 -20.14 -5.44
CA GLY A 82 -29.17 -20.82 -5.86
C GLY A 82 -29.60 -20.50 -7.30
N GLY A 83 -28.64 -20.19 -8.18
CA GLY A 83 -28.90 -19.90 -9.59
C GLY A 83 -29.44 -18.49 -9.89
N GLU A 84 -29.34 -17.53 -8.96
CA GLU A 84 -29.50 -16.10 -9.27
C GLU A 84 -28.55 -15.73 -10.42
N LYS A 85 -29.08 -15.13 -11.49
CA LYS A 85 -28.29 -14.71 -12.64
C LYS A 85 -28.12 -13.19 -12.63
N PRO A 86 -26.96 -12.68 -13.09
CA PRO A 86 -26.80 -11.25 -13.28
C PRO A 86 -27.75 -10.76 -14.36
N SER A 87 -28.25 -9.53 -14.18
CA SER A 87 -29.01 -8.78 -15.17
C SER A 87 -28.15 -8.44 -16.39
N SER A 88 -26.87 -8.16 -16.17
CA SER A 88 -25.87 -7.94 -17.22
C SER A 88 -24.46 -8.21 -16.70
N THR A 89 -23.53 -8.41 -17.63
CA THR A 89 -22.11 -8.56 -17.36
C THR A 89 -21.34 -7.62 -18.26
N GLU A 90 -20.39 -6.88 -17.70
CA GLU A 90 -19.53 -5.95 -18.43
C GLU A 90 -18.06 -6.11 -18.02
N THR A 91 -17.15 -5.66 -18.88
CA THR A 91 -15.73 -5.53 -18.54
C THR A 91 -15.46 -4.09 -18.13
N VAL A 92 -14.87 -3.90 -16.96
CA VAL A 92 -14.50 -2.58 -16.43
C VAL A 92 -13.01 -2.58 -16.11
N GLU A 93 -12.36 -1.42 -16.21
CA GLU A 93 -10.98 -1.24 -15.77
C GLU A 93 -10.98 -0.50 -14.43
N LEU A 94 -10.40 -1.10 -13.39
CA LEU A 94 -10.28 -0.55 -12.05
C LEU A 94 -8.82 -0.55 -11.65
N MET A 95 -8.31 0.61 -11.25
CA MET A 95 -6.91 0.79 -10.85
C MET A 95 -5.89 0.30 -11.90
N GLY A 96 -6.24 0.35 -13.19
CA GLY A 96 -5.40 -0.10 -14.30
C GLY A 96 -5.51 -1.60 -14.63
N GLU A 97 -6.38 -2.34 -13.94
CA GLU A 97 -6.61 -3.77 -14.18
C GLU A 97 -8.04 -4.04 -14.63
N PRO A 98 -8.28 -4.94 -15.60
CA PRO A 98 -9.61 -5.29 -16.04
C PRO A 98 -10.27 -6.30 -15.10
N TYR A 99 -11.55 -6.06 -14.83
CA TYR A 99 -12.43 -6.90 -14.05
C TYR A 99 -13.67 -7.25 -14.84
N THR A 100 -14.21 -8.44 -14.62
CA THR A 100 -15.57 -8.78 -15.03
C THR A 100 -16.53 -8.32 -13.94
N LYS A 101 -17.41 -7.38 -14.26
CA LYS A 101 -18.45 -6.87 -13.37
C LYS A 101 -19.78 -7.54 -13.73
N GLU A 102 -20.33 -8.30 -12.79
CA GLU A 102 -21.67 -8.85 -12.88
C GLU A 102 -22.65 -7.98 -12.10
N ILE A 103 -23.71 -7.52 -12.76
CA ILE A 103 -24.69 -6.59 -12.22
C ILE A 103 -25.95 -7.36 -11.83
N TYR A 104 -26.36 -7.24 -10.57
CA TYR A 104 -27.60 -7.81 -10.03
C TYR A 104 -28.53 -6.69 -9.57
N ALA A 105 -29.74 -7.04 -9.12
CA ALA A 105 -30.74 -6.06 -8.71
C ALA A 105 -30.32 -5.20 -7.50
N GLU A 106 -29.51 -5.76 -6.59
CA GLU A 106 -29.17 -5.11 -5.31
C GLU A 106 -27.66 -5.02 -5.04
N LYS A 107 -26.85 -5.52 -5.98
CA LYS A 107 -25.39 -5.66 -5.83
C LYS A 107 -24.69 -5.76 -7.17
N ASN A 108 -23.39 -5.50 -7.17
CA ASN A 108 -22.46 -5.85 -8.24
C ASN A 108 -21.34 -6.71 -7.68
N PHE A 109 -20.91 -7.71 -8.46
CA PHE A 109 -19.73 -8.52 -8.17
C PHE A 109 -18.63 -8.24 -9.17
N TYR A 110 -17.40 -8.17 -8.68
CA TYR A 110 -16.22 -7.89 -9.51
C TYR A 110 -15.25 -9.04 -9.44
N PHE A 111 -15.02 -9.70 -10.58
CA PHE A 111 -14.12 -10.82 -10.71
C PHE A 111 -12.81 -10.38 -11.35
N SER A 112 -11.69 -10.84 -10.79
CA SER A 112 -10.38 -10.72 -11.45
C SER A 112 -10.36 -11.51 -12.77
N ARG A 113 -9.31 -11.31 -13.59
CA ARG A 113 -9.09 -12.12 -14.80
C ARG A 113 -9.07 -13.63 -14.53
N ALA A 114 -8.72 -14.05 -13.31
CA ALA A 114 -8.71 -15.45 -12.88
C ALA A 114 -10.11 -15.99 -12.50
N GLY A 115 -11.18 -15.18 -12.62
CA GLY A 115 -12.54 -15.59 -12.26
C GLY A 115 -12.79 -15.68 -10.75
N VAL A 116 -11.96 -15.00 -9.94
CA VAL A 116 -12.07 -14.94 -8.48
C VAL A 116 -12.78 -13.65 -8.08
N LEU A 117 -13.81 -13.74 -7.23
CA LEU A 117 -14.52 -12.58 -6.70
C LEU A 117 -13.59 -11.75 -5.83
N THR A 118 -13.43 -10.47 -6.17
CA THR A 118 -12.52 -9.55 -5.49
C THR A 118 -13.25 -8.47 -4.71
N MET A 119 -14.45 -8.07 -5.17
CA MET A 119 -15.23 -7.02 -4.53
C MET A 119 -16.72 -7.32 -4.61
N ILE A 120 -17.43 -6.89 -3.57
CA ILE A 120 -18.89 -6.93 -3.47
C ILE A 120 -19.36 -5.50 -3.25
N GLU A 121 -19.98 -4.92 -4.26
CA GLU A 121 -20.60 -3.60 -4.15
C GLU A 121 -22.10 -3.77 -3.89
N VAL A 122 -22.59 -3.35 -2.73
CA VAL A 122 -24.03 -3.31 -2.45
C VAL A 122 -24.59 -2.02 -3.04
N THR A 123 -25.48 -2.13 -4.03
CA THR A 123 -26.11 -0.98 -4.70
C THR A 123 -27.47 -0.63 -4.11
N LYS A 124 -28.10 -1.58 -3.42
CA LYS A 124 -29.38 -1.37 -2.74
C LYS A 124 -29.39 -2.06 -1.36
N PRO A 125 -28.96 -1.35 -0.30
CA PRO A 125 -28.96 -1.92 1.04
C PRO A 125 -30.39 -2.13 1.57
N VAL A 126 -30.53 -3.02 2.57
CA VAL A 126 -31.82 -3.26 3.24
C VAL A 126 -32.33 -2.01 3.97
N PHE A 127 -31.40 -1.19 4.48
CA PHE A 127 -31.68 0.06 5.17
C PHE A 127 -30.89 1.20 4.53
N GLU A 128 -31.51 2.37 4.42
CA GLU A 128 -30.88 3.61 3.93
C GLU A 128 -29.87 4.19 4.96
N PHE A 129 -29.99 3.80 6.22
CA PHE A 129 -29.05 4.16 7.28
C PHE A 129 -27.95 3.10 7.43
N ASP A 130 -26.88 3.48 8.12
CA ASP A 130 -25.76 2.57 8.42
C ASP A 130 -26.17 1.47 9.41
N ALA A 131 -26.48 0.28 8.89
CA ALA A 131 -26.84 -0.88 9.69
C ALA A 131 -25.68 -1.38 10.57
N LEU A 132 -24.43 -1.25 10.12
CA LEU A 132 -23.26 -1.66 10.90
C LEU A 132 -23.06 -0.76 12.11
N ALA A 133 -23.35 0.54 11.99
CA ALA A 133 -23.33 1.46 13.12
C ALA A 133 -24.40 1.07 14.17
N LYS A 134 -25.60 0.69 13.72
CA LYS A 134 -26.65 0.17 14.62
C LYS A 134 -26.26 -1.15 15.27
N ALA A 135 -25.56 -2.02 14.54
CA ALA A 135 -25.02 -3.24 15.12
C ALA A 135 -24.00 -2.95 16.23
N LEU A 136 -23.08 -2.00 15.98
CA LEU A 136 -22.08 -1.57 16.95
C LEU A 136 -22.73 -0.97 18.21
N ASP A 137 -23.74 -0.12 18.05
CA ASP A 137 -24.50 0.43 19.19
C ASP A 137 -25.16 -0.67 20.03
N ALA A 138 -25.71 -1.69 19.38
CA ALA A 138 -26.28 -2.84 20.06
C ALA A 138 -25.21 -3.65 20.81
N TYR A 139 -24.02 -3.86 20.24
CA TYR A 139 -22.92 -4.53 20.92
C TYR A 139 -22.39 -3.73 22.12
N LYS A 140 -22.24 -2.41 21.98
CA LYS A 140 -21.92 -1.51 23.11
C LYS A 140 -22.96 -1.64 24.22
N LYS A 141 -24.24 -1.68 23.86
CA LYS A 141 -25.33 -1.87 24.82
C LYS A 141 -25.28 -3.24 25.48
N ALA A 142 -24.99 -4.30 24.70
CA ALA A 142 -24.82 -5.66 25.22
C ALA A 142 -23.73 -5.73 26.29
N TYR A 143 -22.58 -5.09 26.03
CA TYR A 143 -21.50 -5.01 27.00
C TYR A 143 -21.91 -4.23 28.26
N SER A 144 -22.58 -3.09 28.11
CA SER A 144 -23.00 -2.26 29.26
C SER A 144 -23.93 -2.98 30.25
N VAL A 145 -24.71 -3.96 29.77
CA VAL A 145 -25.63 -4.74 30.60
C VAL A 145 -25.05 -6.09 31.02
N ASP A 146 -23.85 -6.44 30.54
CA ASP A 146 -23.13 -7.66 30.92
C ASP A 146 -22.27 -7.44 32.17
N VAL A 147 -22.94 -7.10 33.28
CA VAL A 147 -22.29 -6.81 34.57
C VAL A 147 -21.40 -7.97 35.07
N LYS A 148 -21.68 -9.20 34.64
CA LYS A 148 -20.92 -10.40 34.99
C LYS A 148 -19.79 -10.73 34.00
N HIS A 149 -19.63 -9.94 32.94
CA HIS A 149 -18.66 -10.17 31.86
C HIS A 149 -18.70 -11.58 31.26
N SER A 150 -19.88 -12.21 31.29
CA SER A 150 -20.11 -13.59 30.84
C SER A 150 -20.22 -13.71 29.32
N LYS A 151 -20.43 -12.57 28.66
CA LYS A 151 -20.65 -12.40 27.22
C LYS A 151 -19.63 -11.49 26.55
N THR A 152 -18.65 -10.97 27.29
CA THR A 152 -17.53 -10.17 26.77
C THR A 152 -16.94 -10.74 25.48
N LYS A 153 -16.60 -12.04 25.45
CA LYS A 153 -16.04 -12.68 24.24
C LYS A 153 -16.99 -12.66 23.04
N ASP A 154 -18.28 -12.94 23.27
CA ASP A 154 -19.30 -12.91 22.21
C ASP A 154 -19.48 -11.48 21.68
N VAL A 155 -19.43 -10.48 22.56
CA VAL A 155 -19.52 -9.06 22.19
C VAL A 155 -18.28 -8.61 21.43
N SER A 156 -17.07 -8.91 21.90
CA SER A 156 -15.81 -8.61 21.19
C SER A 156 -15.82 -9.20 19.79
N ALA A 157 -16.25 -10.45 19.62
CA ALA A 157 -16.36 -11.10 18.32
C ALA A 157 -17.38 -10.40 17.41
N GLY A 158 -18.50 -9.94 17.96
CA GLY A 158 -19.49 -9.15 17.23
C GLY A 158 -18.94 -7.81 16.74
N ILE A 159 -18.23 -7.08 17.60
CA ILE A 159 -17.56 -5.81 17.24
C ILE A 159 -16.48 -6.05 16.19
N GLN A 160 -15.66 -7.09 16.35
CA GLN A 160 -14.63 -7.45 15.38
C GLN A 160 -15.23 -7.77 14.00
N ASN A 161 -16.38 -8.46 13.97
CA ASN A 161 -17.10 -8.70 12.73
C ASN A 161 -17.55 -7.39 12.07
N VAL A 162 -18.12 -6.46 12.85
CA VAL A 162 -18.52 -5.14 12.34
C VAL A 162 -17.32 -4.37 11.77
N ALA A 163 -16.18 -4.36 12.48
CA ALA A 163 -14.96 -3.72 12.01
C ALA A 163 -14.47 -4.33 10.67
N ALA A 164 -14.46 -5.65 10.56
CA ALA A 164 -14.09 -6.35 9.32
C ALA A 164 -15.03 -6.00 8.15
N LYS A 165 -16.35 -5.88 8.38
CA LYS A 165 -17.30 -5.47 7.34
C LYS A 165 -17.06 -4.04 6.85
N TYR A 166 -16.75 -3.12 7.76
CA TYR A 166 -16.33 -1.78 7.36
C TYR A 166 -15.01 -1.80 6.59
N LEU A 167 -14.05 -2.63 6.96
CA LEU A 167 -12.78 -2.77 6.23
C LEU A 167 -13.01 -3.26 4.78
N ASP A 168 -13.81 -4.31 4.61
CA ASP A 168 -14.19 -4.86 3.29
C ASP A 168 -14.91 -3.82 2.42
N ALA A 169 -15.86 -3.08 3.02
CA ALA A 169 -16.57 -2.01 2.35
C ALA A 169 -15.63 -0.86 1.95
N GLY A 170 -14.70 -0.50 2.83
CA GLY A 170 -13.68 0.51 2.56
C GLY A 170 -12.79 0.13 1.39
N MET A 171 -12.31 -1.11 1.35
CA MET A 171 -11.50 -1.64 0.24
C MET A 171 -12.29 -1.64 -1.08
N THR A 172 -13.56 -2.05 -1.05
CA THR A 172 -14.42 -2.00 -2.24
C THR A 172 -14.55 -0.57 -2.75
N GLN A 173 -14.87 0.39 -1.89
CA GLN A 173 -14.99 1.80 -2.30
C GLN A 173 -13.67 2.38 -2.80
N TYR A 174 -12.54 2.00 -2.20
CA TYR A 174 -11.21 2.43 -2.64
C TYR A 174 -10.92 1.94 -4.06
N MET A 175 -11.17 0.67 -4.34
CA MET A 175 -10.96 0.07 -5.67
C MET A 175 -11.90 0.66 -6.74
N LEU A 176 -13.09 1.10 -6.35
CA LEU A 176 -14.02 1.82 -7.21
C LEU A 176 -13.65 3.31 -7.39
N GLY A 177 -12.57 3.78 -6.77
CA GLY A 177 -12.11 5.17 -6.83
C GLY A 177 -12.90 6.14 -5.96
N ASN A 178 -13.86 5.65 -5.15
CA ASN A 178 -14.59 6.46 -4.19
C ASN A 178 -13.80 6.61 -2.88
N PHE A 179 -12.78 7.47 -2.89
CA PHE A 179 -11.88 7.64 -1.75
C PHE A 179 -12.58 8.22 -0.51
N ALA A 180 -13.58 9.09 -0.67
CA ALA A 180 -14.38 9.61 0.44
C ALA A 180 -15.20 8.49 1.12
N GLY A 181 -15.85 7.64 0.31
CA GLY A 181 -16.53 6.45 0.81
C GLY A 181 -15.58 5.46 1.48
N ALA A 182 -14.40 5.25 0.90
CA ALA A 182 -13.36 4.40 1.46
C ALA A 182 -12.89 4.90 2.83
N ASN A 183 -12.56 6.19 2.93
CA ASN A 183 -12.12 6.82 4.17
C ASN A 183 -13.16 6.69 5.28
N LYS A 184 -14.43 6.99 4.99
CA LYS A 184 -15.53 6.85 5.95
C LYS A 184 -15.59 5.43 6.52
N ASN A 185 -15.48 4.42 5.66
CA ASN A 185 -15.53 3.02 6.08
C ASN A 185 -14.28 2.59 6.87
N PHE A 186 -13.07 2.96 6.43
CA PHE A 186 -11.85 2.65 7.19
C PHE A 186 -11.81 3.32 8.56
N ALA A 187 -12.24 4.58 8.65
CA ALA A 187 -12.38 5.29 9.93
C ALA A 187 -13.41 4.61 10.84
N ALA A 188 -14.53 4.14 10.30
CA ALA A 188 -15.53 3.38 11.05
C ALA A 188 -15.01 2.02 11.52
N ALA A 189 -14.20 1.32 10.71
CA ALA A 189 -13.53 0.08 11.10
C ALA A 189 -12.57 0.32 12.27
N ALA A 190 -11.73 1.35 12.20
CA ALA A 190 -10.81 1.72 13.29
C ALA A 190 -11.56 2.04 14.59
N ALA A 191 -12.62 2.85 14.49
CA ALA A 191 -13.45 3.22 15.65
C ALA A 191 -14.21 2.02 16.26
N ALA A 192 -14.65 1.07 15.43
CA ALA A 192 -15.27 -0.16 15.89
C ALA A 192 -14.25 -1.01 16.67
N SER A 193 -13.04 -1.22 16.13
CA SER A 193 -11.97 -1.97 16.79
C SER A 193 -11.58 -1.40 18.16
N GLU A 194 -11.58 -0.08 18.31
CA GLU A 194 -11.26 0.61 19.56
C GLU A 194 -12.40 0.58 20.61
N THR A 195 -13.60 0.14 20.22
CA THR A 195 -14.76 0.08 21.12
C THR A 195 -14.60 -1.04 22.15
N GLU A 196 -14.90 -0.75 23.42
CA GLU A 196 -14.97 -1.77 24.47
C GLU A 196 -16.04 -2.84 24.17
N PRO A 197 -15.79 -4.13 24.44
CA PRO A 197 -14.61 -4.68 25.11
C PRO A 197 -13.47 -5.10 24.18
N LEU A 198 -13.51 -4.74 22.88
CA LEU A 198 -12.45 -5.09 21.94
C LEU A 198 -11.20 -4.24 22.21
N SER A 199 -11.33 -2.90 22.19
CA SER A 199 -10.29 -1.95 22.61
C SER A 199 -8.92 -2.18 21.96
N VAL A 200 -8.92 -2.52 20.67
CA VAL A 200 -7.69 -2.75 19.88
C VAL A 200 -7.49 -1.60 18.91
N VAL A 201 -6.25 -1.12 18.79
CA VAL A 201 -5.82 -0.27 17.68
C VAL A 201 -5.56 -1.17 16.48
N ASP A 202 -6.52 -1.23 15.55
CA ASP A 202 -6.38 -1.97 14.30
C ASP A 202 -5.44 -1.21 13.36
N THR A 203 -4.24 -1.74 13.17
CA THR A 203 -3.18 -1.09 12.37
C THR A 203 -3.58 -0.93 10.92
N THR A 204 -4.23 -1.93 10.33
CA THR A 204 -4.68 -1.89 8.93
C THR A 204 -5.78 -0.86 8.73
N ALA A 205 -6.78 -0.84 9.62
CA ALA A 205 -7.87 0.12 9.53
C ALA A 205 -7.38 1.57 9.76
N ASN A 206 -6.51 1.79 10.75
CA ASN A 206 -5.93 3.10 11.00
C ASN A 206 -5.04 3.54 9.84
N TYR A 207 -4.16 2.69 9.34
CA TYR A 207 -3.32 3.02 8.18
C TYR A 207 -4.15 3.37 6.95
N ASN A 208 -5.15 2.56 6.60
CA ASN A 208 -6.00 2.81 5.45
C ASN A 208 -6.85 4.08 5.62
N ALA A 209 -7.35 4.35 6.84
CA ALA A 209 -8.06 5.59 7.15
C ALA A 209 -7.13 6.80 7.03
N GLY A 210 -5.91 6.72 7.57
CA GLY A 210 -4.89 7.77 7.46
C GLY A 210 -4.50 8.04 6.02
N PHE A 211 -4.22 6.99 5.24
CA PHE A 211 -3.84 7.09 3.84
C PHE A 211 -4.95 7.71 2.98
N THR A 212 -6.20 7.25 3.14
CA THR A 212 -7.32 7.82 2.39
C THR A 212 -7.68 9.24 2.84
N ALA A 213 -7.55 9.58 4.12
CA ALA A 213 -7.70 10.95 4.59
C ALA A 213 -6.62 11.87 3.99
N TRP A 214 -5.37 11.39 3.94
CA TRP A 214 -4.24 12.09 3.34
C TRP A 214 -4.48 12.34 1.84
N MET A 215 -4.98 11.34 1.09
CA MET A 215 -5.36 11.49 -0.31
C MET A 215 -6.48 12.52 -0.53
N LEU A 216 -7.36 12.70 0.45
CA LEU A 216 -8.46 13.67 0.44
C LEU A 216 -8.02 15.04 0.98
N GLU A 217 -6.73 15.22 1.29
CA GLU A 217 -6.16 16.42 1.89
C GLU A 217 -6.74 16.76 3.29
N ASP A 218 -7.41 15.80 3.94
CA ASP A 218 -7.80 15.91 5.36
C ASP A 218 -6.61 15.53 6.25
N TYR A 219 -5.60 16.41 6.26
CA TYR A 219 -4.36 16.21 6.99
C TYR A 219 -4.57 16.14 8.50
N ALA A 220 -5.62 16.77 9.03
CA ALA A 220 -5.94 16.73 10.45
C ALA A 220 -6.37 15.32 10.89
N SER A 221 -7.29 14.70 10.15
CA SER A 221 -7.70 13.32 10.41
C SER A 221 -6.57 12.34 10.09
N ALA A 222 -5.88 12.53 8.97
CA ALA A 222 -4.77 11.67 8.55
C ALA A 222 -3.67 11.59 9.62
N LYS A 223 -3.26 12.75 10.17
CA LYS A 223 -2.31 12.84 11.28
C LYS A 223 -2.74 11.98 12.47
N GLY A 224 -4.00 12.07 12.88
CA GLY A 224 -4.52 11.29 14.02
C GLY A 224 -4.41 9.78 13.80
N PHE A 225 -4.72 9.31 12.59
CA PHE A 225 -4.63 7.89 12.25
C PHE A 225 -3.18 7.40 12.14
N PHE A 226 -2.29 8.16 11.51
CA PHE A 226 -0.87 7.79 11.42
C PHE A 226 -0.18 7.86 12.78
N GLN A 227 -0.54 8.80 13.66
CA GLN A 227 -0.03 8.85 15.02
C GLN A 227 -0.36 7.57 15.78
N LYS A 228 -1.62 7.10 15.70
CA LYS A 228 -2.00 5.81 16.30
C LYS A 228 -1.17 4.64 15.78
N CYS A 229 -0.80 4.65 14.49
CA CYS A 229 0.08 3.64 13.92
C CYS A 229 1.49 3.71 14.54
N VAL A 230 2.06 4.91 14.67
CA VAL A 230 3.36 5.14 15.33
C VAL A 230 3.33 4.68 16.78
N ASP A 231 2.27 5.02 17.53
CA ASP A 231 2.11 4.69 18.95
C ASP A 231 2.14 3.17 19.20
N VAL A 232 1.65 2.38 18.25
CA VAL A 232 1.67 0.89 18.29
C VAL A 232 2.80 0.26 17.48
N LYS A 233 3.76 1.07 17.02
CA LYS A 233 4.95 0.65 16.28
C LYS A 233 4.68 0.00 14.91
N TYR A 234 3.64 0.44 14.22
CA TYR A 234 3.34 0.06 12.85
C TYR A 234 3.85 1.15 11.89
N TYR A 235 4.85 0.82 11.07
CA TYR A 235 5.65 1.82 10.35
C TYR A 235 5.65 1.69 8.81
N GLU A 236 5.28 0.53 8.24
CA GLU A 236 5.32 0.27 6.78
C GLU A 236 6.64 0.72 6.13
N ASP A 237 7.77 0.16 6.59
CA ASP A 237 9.13 0.53 6.14
C ASP A 237 9.41 2.05 6.19
N GLY A 238 8.84 2.72 7.19
CA GLY A 238 9.00 4.15 7.42
C GLY A 238 8.03 5.05 6.66
N GLU A 239 7.14 4.50 5.83
CA GLU A 239 6.12 5.28 5.13
C GLU A 239 5.21 6.04 6.10
N VAL A 240 4.85 5.43 7.23
CA VAL A 240 3.99 6.08 8.23
C VAL A 240 4.65 7.36 8.77
N PHE A 241 5.97 7.35 9.02
CA PHE A 241 6.70 8.56 9.43
C PHE A 241 6.66 9.64 8.34
N ALA A 242 6.94 9.27 7.08
CA ALA A 242 6.92 10.22 5.97
C ALA A 242 5.53 10.86 5.77
N LYS A 243 4.46 10.06 5.86
CA LYS A 243 3.08 10.56 5.74
C LYS A 243 2.66 11.40 6.94
N LEU A 244 3.04 11.00 8.15
CA LEU A 244 2.76 11.78 9.36
C LEU A 244 3.47 13.14 9.32
N SER A 245 4.73 13.16 8.88
CA SER A 245 5.48 14.40 8.67
C SER A 245 4.85 15.32 7.64
N ASP A 246 4.43 14.80 6.48
CA ASP A 246 3.70 15.61 5.49
C ASP A 246 2.41 16.19 6.08
N CYS A 247 1.66 15.42 6.88
CA CYS A 247 0.49 15.94 7.59
C CYS A 247 0.86 17.10 8.54
N TYR A 248 1.94 16.98 9.32
CA TYR A 248 2.42 18.06 10.18
C TYR A 248 2.81 19.31 9.37
N SER A 249 3.57 19.15 8.28
CA SER A 249 3.98 20.24 7.38
C SER A 249 2.77 20.96 6.78
N LYS A 250 1.78 20.22 6.26
CA LYS A 250 0.55 20.80 5.67
C LYS A 250 -0.33 21.49 6.70
N LEU A 251 -0.23 21.12 7.97
CA LEU A 251 -0.88 21.80 9.09
C LEU A 251 -0.05 22.96 9.67
N GLY A 252 1.11 23.25 9.09
CA GLY A 252 1.99 24.36 9.50
C GLY A 252 2.92 24.05 10.68
N ASP A 253 2.94 22.80 11.16
CA ASP A 253 3.76 22.36 12.29
C ASP A 253 5.09 21.78 11.79
N LYS A 254 5.98 22.70 11.36
CA LYS A 254 7.27 22.33 10.77
C LYS A 254 8.19 21.60 11.76
N GLU A 255 8.08 21.91 13.06
CA GLU A 255 8.92 21.30 14.08
C GLU A 255 8.63 19.80 14.22
N ASN A 256 7.35 19.44 14.34
CA ASN A 256 6.99 18.02 14.42
C ASN A 256 7.20 17.29 13.09
N ALA A 257 7.00 17.95 11.94
CA ALA A 257 7.33 17.37 10.65
C ALA A 257 8.80 16.94 10.55
N LYS A 258 9.71 17.80 11.01
CA LYS A 258 11.14 17.50 11.11
C LYS A 258 11.41 16.34 12.06
N ASN A 259 10.91 16.44 13.29
CA ASN A 259 11.19 15.46 14.35
C ASN A 259 10.75 14.05 13.96
N VAL A 260 9.56 13.91 13.37
CA VAL A 260 9.01 12.62 12.91
C VAL A 260 9.86 12.03 11.79
N LEU A 261 10.35 12.84 10.84
CA LEU A 261 11.24 12.35 9.79
C LEU A 261 12.62 11.95 10.34
N GLU A 262 13.21 12.74 11.24
CA GLU A 262 14.50 12.41 11.85
C GLU A 262 14.39 11.12 12.70
N GLU A 263 13.29 10.93 13.42
CA GLU A 263 13.00 9.68 14.14
C GLU A 263 12.82 8.51 13.18
N GLY A 264 12.04 8.71 12.12
CA GLY A 264 11.85 7.72 11.06
C GLY A 264 13.18 7.30 10.45
N PHE A 265 14.07 8.24 10.16
CA PHE A 265 15.37 7.97 9.56
C PHE A 265 16.28 7.15 10.47
N LYS A 266 16.28 7.43 11.77
CA LYS A 266 17.03 6.63 12.75
C LYS A 266 16.55 5.18 12.79
N ALA A 267 15.25 4.94 12.59
CA ALA A 267 14.68 3.60 12.59
C ALA A 267 14.79 2.89 11.21
N PHE A 268 14.71 3.66 10.12
CA PHE A 268 14.63 3.16 8.74
C PHE A 268 15.51 4.00 7.79
N PRO A 269 16.85 3.97 7.94
CA PRO A 269 17.74 4.87 7.21
C PRO A 269 17.74 4.65 5.68
N GLN A 270 17.35 3.46 5.22
CA GLN A 270 17.24 3.15 3.78
C GLN A 270 15.86 3.48 3.18
N SER A 271 14.89 3.92 3.99
CA SER A 271 13.54 4.20 3.50
C SER A 271 13.52 5.39 2.56
N GLN A 272 13.30 5.12 1.27
CA GLN A 272 13.21 6.15 0.24
C GLN A 272 12.15 7.22 0.55
N SER A 273 11.03 6.82 1.15
CA SER A 273 9.98 7.77 1.55
C SER A 273 10.44 8.73 2.64
N ILE A 274 11.25 8.25 3.60
CA ILE A 274 11.84 9.12 4.62
C ILE A 274 12.93 10.00 4.03
N LEU A 275 13.81 9.46 3.18
CA LEU A 275 14.88 10.23 2.52
C LEU A 275 14.30 11.39 1.70
N ILE A 276 13.34 11.10 0.83
CA ILE A 276 12.64 12.12 0.04
C ILE A 276 11.94 13.13 0.97
N GLY A 277 11.29 12.63 2.03
CA GLY A 277 10.63 13.49 3.03
C GLY A 277 11.61 14.46 3.71
N LEU A 278 12.77 13.99 4.16
CA LEU A 278 13.81 14.82 4.76
C LEU A 278 14.35 15.84 3.77
N ILE A 279 14.77 15.39 2.57
CA ILE A 279 15.34 16.27 1.55
C ILE A 279 14.36 17.38 1.19
N ASN A 280 13.09 17.04 0.89
CA ASN A 280 12.06 18.02 0.60
C ASN A 280 11.85 18.97 1.79
N PHE A 281 11.83 18.46 3.02
CA PHE A 281 11.68 19.29 4.21
C PHE A 281 12.79 20.33 4.34
N TYR A 282 14.07 19.94 4.22
CA TYR A 282 15.20 20.88 4.35
C TYR A 282 15.25 21.88 3.19
N ILE A 283 15.00 21.43 1.94
CA ILE A 283 14.92 22.33 0.77
C ILE A 283 13.77 23.35 0.94
N GLU A 284 12.56 22.91 1.32
CA GLU A 284 11.39 23.79 1.44
C GLU A 284 11.46 24.73 2.65
N SER A 285 12.10 24.29 3.74
CA SER A 285 12.27 25.12 4.93
C SER A 285 13.38 26.16 4.77
N GLY A 286 14.31 25.95 3.83
CA GLY A 286 15.55 26.72 3.73
C GLY A 286 16.51 26.44 4.89
N ASP A 287 16.27 25.37 5.65
CA ASP A 287 17.21 24.85 6.64
C ASP A 287 18.39 24.19 5.93
N ASP A 288 19.50 24.06 6.64
CA ASP A 288 20.74 23.49 6.13
C ASP A 288 20.62 21.96 5.91
N THR A 289 20.93 21.52 4.70
CA THR A 289 21.03 20.11 4.33
C THR A 289 22.13 19.36 5.10
N ASP A 290 23.07 20.08 5.72
CA ASP A 290 24.11 19.54 6.60
C ASP A 290 23.55 18.68 7.74
N ARG A 291 22.30 18.93 8.17
CA ARG A 291 21.66 18.10 9.19
C ARG A 291 21.38 16.68 8.70
N LEU A 292 21.07 16.46 7.42
CA LEU A 292 20.90 15.11 6.87
C LEU A 292 22.22 14.33 6.96
N PHE A 293 23.32 14.96 6.57
CA PHE A 293 24.64 14.34 6.63
C PHE A 293 25.07 14.09 8.08
N SER A 294 24.73 14.99 9.01
CA SER A 294 24.95 14.76 10.45
C SER A 294 24.20 13.53 10.97
N LEU A 295 22.93 13.34 10.59
CA LEU A 295 22.15 12.15 10.95
C LEU A 295 22.76 10.88 10.35
N LEU A 296 23.26 10.98 9.12
CA LEU A 296 23.89 9.87 8.44
C LEU A 296 25.25 9.51 9.06
N ASP A 297 26.03 10.50 9.49
CA ASP A 297 27.28 10.29 10.22
C ASP A 297 27.04 9.65 11.59
N GLU A 298 25.97 10.04 12.29
CA GLU A 298 25.52 9.37 13.51
C GLU A 298 25.20 7.89 13.23
N ALA A 299 24.47 7.58 12.15
CA ALA A 299 24.13 6.22 11.75
C ALA A 299 25.39 5.40 11.38
N LYS A 300 26.29 5.95 10.56
CA LYS A 300 27.55 5.32 10.15
C LYS A 300 28.45 5.04 11.35
N LYS A 301 28.49 5.94 12.34
CA LYS A 301 29.25 5.72 13.57
C LYS A 301 28.72 4.53 14.39
N ASN A 302 27.41 4.34 14.40
CA ASN A 302 26.78 3.21 15.09
C ASN A 302 26.96 1.89 14.32
N GLU A 303 26.98 1.96 12.99
CA GLU A 303 27.10 0.81 12.09
C GLU A 303 28.22 1.01 11.04
N PRO A 304 29.51 1.03 11.45
CA PRO A 304 30.62 1.43 10.58
C PRO A 304 30.89 0.47 9.40
N ASN A 305 30.33 -0.73 9.44
CA ASN A 305 30.46 -1.73 8.38
C ASN A 305 29.17 -1.89 7.56
N ASN A 306 28.19 -0.99 7.73
CA ASN A 306 26.93 -1.06 6.99
C ASN A 306 27.06 -0.27 5.67
N ALA A 307 27.40 -0.97 4.58
CA ALA A 307 27.49 -0.40 3.24
C ALA A 307 26.22 0.33 2.78
N SER A 308 25.05 -0.05 3.29
CA SER A 308 23.80 0.60 2.90
C SER A 308 23.72 2.07 3.31
N LEU A 309 24.42 2.50 4.35
CA LEU A 309 24.44 3.90 4.78
C LEU A 309 25.21 4.79 3.80
N TYR A 310 26.27 4.27 3.20
CA TYR A 310 27.01 4.95 2.12
C TYR A 310 26.20 4.98 0.82
N TYR A 311 25.41 3.93 0.56
CA TYR A 311 24.44 3.97 -0.53
C TYR A 311 23.32 5.00 -0.30
N VAL A 312 22.85 5.15 0.94
CA VAL A 312 21.91 6.21 1.31
C VAL A 312 22.53 7.60 1.09
N GLU A 313 23.79 7.80 1.47
CA GLU A 313 24.53 9.04 1.20
C GLU A 313 24.58 9.37 -0.29
N GLY A 314 24.91 8.37 -1.13
CA GLY A 314 24.94 8.55 -2.57
C GLY A 314 23.57 8.91 -3.14
N ASN A 315 22.49 8.31 -2.62
CA ASN A 315 21.13 8.69 -3.01
C ASN A 315 20.79 10.14 -2.62
N ILE A 316 21.23 10.59 -1.43
CA ILE A 316 21.03 11.98 -0.98
C ILE A 316 21.75 12.94 -1.92
N HIS A 317 23.04 12.74 -2.17
CA HIS A 317 23.81 13.58 -3.11
C HIS A 317 23.21 13.58 -4.52
N ASN A 318 22.83 12.41 -5.03
CA ASN A 318 22.17 12.32 -6.34
C ASN A 318 20.87 13.15 -6.39
N GLN A 319 20.05 13.08 -5.34
CA GLN A 319 18.81 13.84 -5.25
C GLN A 319 19.04 15.36 -5.12
N LEU A 320 20.18 15.77 -4.56
CA LEU A 320 20.64 17.17 -4.50
C LEU A 320 21.31 17.66 -5.79
N GLY A 321 21.68 16.75 -6.69
CA GLY A 321 22.37 17.04 -7.96
C GLY A 321 23.90 16.93 -7.88
N ASP A 322 24.44 16.55 -6.73
CA ASP A 322 25.88 16.41 -6.46
C ASP A 322 26.40 15.07 -7.02
N THR A 323 26.52 14.99 -8.33
CA THR A 323 26.76 13.71 -9.03
C THR A 323 28.12 13.08 -8.67
N GLU A 324 29.18 13.89 -8.50
CA GLU A 324 30.51 13.39 -8.18
C GLU A 324 30.57 12.83 -6.76
N GLU A 325 29.97 13.53 -5.81
CA GLU A 325 29.81 13.12 -4.42
C GLU A 325 28.94 11.86 -4.30
N ALA A 326 27.90 11.75 -5.12
CA ALA A 326 27.06 10.57 -5.18
C ALA A 326 27.86 9.33 -5.64
N ILE A 327 28.67 9.45 -6.70
CA ILE A 327 29.55 8.37 -7.16
C ILE A 327 30.55 7.99 -6.05
N ALA A 328 31.19 8.98 -5.42
CA ALA A 328 32.16 8.73 -4.34
C ALA A 328 31.53 7.97 -3.17
N ALA A 329 30.32 8.35 -2.76
CA ALA A 329 29.59 7.66 -1.70
C ALA A 329 29.21 6.21 -2.07
N TYR A 330 28.78 5.97 -3.31
CA TYR A 330 28.52 4.60 -3.79
C TYR A 330 29.80 3.77 -3.88
N GLU A 331 30.93 4.37 -4.27
CA GLU A 331 32.23 3.69 -4.24
C GLU A 331 32.65 3.30 -2.82
N GLU A 332 32.40 4.16 -1.83
CA GLU A 332 32.60 3.81 -0.42
C GLU A 332 31.69 2.66 0.01
N ALA A 333 30.41 2.64 -0.41
CA ALA A 333 29.52 1.49 -0.17
C ALA A 333 30.15 0.18 -0.70
N ASN A 334 30.69 0.22 -1.92
CA ASN A 334 31.34 -0.92 -2.56
C ASN A 334 32.67 -1.34 -1.87
N LYS A 335 33.38 -0.40 -1.25
CA LYS A 335 34.59 -0.68 -0.45
C LYS A 335 34.25 -1.33 0.88
N VAL A 336 33.19 -0.86 1.53
CA VAL A 336 32.73 -1.37 2.83
C VAL A 336 32.17 -2.79 2.70
N ASP A 337 31.35 -3.05 1.68
CA ASP A 337 30.90 -4.40 1.32
C ASP A 337 30.92 -4.60 -0.20
N PRO A 338 31.94 -5.30 -0.74
CA PRO A 338 32.02 -5.62 -2.16
C PRO A 338 30.91 -6.53 -2.71
N ASN A 339 30.09 -7.12 -1.84
CA ASN A 339 28.93 -7.93 -2.21
C ASN A 339 27.60 -7.18 -2.04
N TYR A 340 27.63 -5.91 -1.65
CA TYR A 340 26.45 -5.06 -1.57
C TYR A 340 26.13 -4.48 -2.95
N GLU A 341 25.16 -5.08 -3.64
CA GLU A 341 24.88 -4.80 -5.05
C GLU A 341 24.45 -3.34 -5.32
N TYR A 342 23.82 -2.67 -4.36
CA TYR A 342 23.18 -1.37 -4.60
C TYR A 342 24.17 -0.22 -4.83
N GLY A 343 25.40 -0.30 -4.30
CA GLY A 343 26.42 0.72 -4.61
C GLY A 343 26.80 0.69 -6.10
N PHE A 344 27.08 -0.50 -6.64
CA PHE A 344 27.33 -0.68 -8.08
C PHE A 344 26.11 -0.31 -8.95
N ILE A 345 24.90 -0.68 -8.53
CA ILE A 345 23.66 -0.27 -9.21
C ILE A 345 23.54 1.25 -9.24
N GLY A 346 23.81 1.93 -8.11
CA GLY A 346 23.77 3.39 -8.00
C GLY A 346 24.68 4.08 -9.01
N ILE A 347 25.94 3.64 -9.11
CA ILE A 347 26.91 4.17 -10.08
C ILE A 347 26.45 3.93 -11.53
N GLY A 348 26.00 2.71 -11.83
CA GLY A 348 25.50 2.37 -13.17
C GLY A 348 24.31 3.23 -13.59
N ILE A 349 23.36 3.46 -12.68
CA ILE A 349 22.20 4.32 -12.90
C ILE A 349 22.62 5.78 -13.10
N LEU A 350 23.58 6.30 -12.33
CA LEU A 350 24.08 7.67 -12.51
C LEU A 350 24.66 7.88 -13.91
N TYR A 351 25.55 7.00 -14.36
CA TYR A 351 26.11 7.10 -15.71
C TYR A 351 25.05 6.92 -16.80
N TYR A 352 24.08 6.03 -16.59
CA TYR A 352 22.98 5.85 -17.53
C TYR A 352 22.09 7.11 -17.62
N ASN A 353 21.76 7.73 -16.48
CA ASN A 353 20.98 8.97 -16.44
C ASN A 353 21.74 10.15 -17.05
N GLN A 354 23.05 10.24 -16.81
CA GLN A 354 23.92 11.21 -17.48
C GLN A 354 23.86 11.04 -18.99
N ALA A 355 23.87 9.80 -19.50
CA ALA A 355 23.67 9.55 -20.92
C ALA A 355 22.28 10.02 -21.38
N LEU A 356 21.20 9.75 -20.64
CA LEU A 356 19.86 10.23 -21.03
C LEU A 356 19.79 11.76 -21.12
N ASP A 357 20.37 12.49 -20.16
CA ASP A 357 20.42 13.97 -20.19
C ASP A 357 21.24 14.48 -21.40
N LEU A 358 22.40 13.87 -21.68
CA LEU A 358 23.21 14.18 -22.85
C LEU A 358 22.46 13.89 -24.16
N GLN A 359 21.66 12.83 -24.20
CA GLN A 359 20.81 12.50 -25.35
C GLN A 359 19.77 13.58 -25.60
N THR A 360 19.08 14.04 -24.54
CA THR A 360 18.11 15.13 -24.64
C THR A 360 18.78 16.41 -25.14
N LYS A 361 19.93 16.79 -24.58
CA LYS A 361 20.71 17.95 -25.04
C LYS A 361 21.14 17.81 -26.50
N ALA A 362 21.60 16.62 -26.93
CA ALA A 362 21.99 16.38 -28.31
C ALA A 362 20.80 16.51 -29.28
N GLN A 363 19.61 16.05 -28.91
CA GLN A 363 18.42 16.15 -29.76
C GLN A 363 17.96 17.60 -30.00
N GLU A 364 18.28 18.51 -29.08
CA GLU A 364 17.93 19.93 -29.17
C GLU A 364 19.02 20.79 -29.82
N GLU A 365 20.23 20.25 -29.98
CA GLU A 365 21.38 20.97 -30.54
C GLU A 365 21.35 20.98 -32.08
N MET A 366 21.43 22.17 -32.66
CA MET A 366 21.37 22.39 -34.12
C MET A 366 22.74 22.51 -34.77
N ASP A 367 23.80 22.77 -33.97
CA ASP A 367 25.17 22.79 -34.46
C ASP A 367 25.74 21.38 -34.58
N ASP A 368 26.11 20.97 -35.79
CA ASP A 368 26.63 19.62 -36.08
C ASP A 368 27.87 19.27 -35.24
N THR A 369 28.75 20.22 -34.94
CA THR A 369 29.97 19.95 -34.17
C THR A 369 29.63 19.67 -32.72
N LYS A 370 28.80 20.51 -32.11
CA LYS A 370 28.34 20.32 -30.73
C LYS A 370 27.46 19.08 -30.58
N TYR A 371 26.64 18.78 -31.57
CA TYR A 371 25.87 17.54 -31.62
C TYR A 371 26.80 16.32 -31.52
N MET A 372 27.83 16.26 -32.36
CA MET A 372 28.77 15.14 -32.36
C MET A 372 29.57 15.05 -31.05
N GLU A 373 29.92 16.19 -30.43
CA GLU A 373 30.54 16.21 -29.11
C GLU A 373 29.62 15.65 -28.01
N LEU A 374 28.34 16.02 -28.01
CA LEU A 374 27.34 15.50 -27.07
C LEU A 374 27.09 14.00 -27.28
N VAL A 375 27.07 13.52 -28.53
CA VAL A 375 26.98 12.10 -28.85
C VAL A 375 28.19 11.33 -28.33
N ALA A 376 29.41 11.87 -28.47
CA ALA A 376 30.60 11.23 -27.93
C ALA A 376 30.58 11.14 -26.39
N GLN A 377 30.11 12.19 -25.71
CA GLN A 377 29.92 12.19 -24.25
C GLN A 377 28.83 11.19 -23.83
N PHE A 378 27.71 11.14 -24.55
CA PHE A 378 26.63 10.19 -24.36
C PHE A 378 27.15 8.74 -24.42
N GLU A 379 27.95 8.42 -25.44
CA GLU A 379 28.49 7.07 -25.61
C GLU A 379 29.50 6.71 -24.53
N THR A 380 30.31 7.69 -24.11
CA THR A 380 31.25 7.52 -22.99
C THR A 380 30.50 7.22 -21.69
N ALA A 381 29.44 7.98 -21.39
CA ALA A 381 28.61 7.76 -20.21
C ALA A 381 27.95 6.37 -20.22
N LEU A 382 27.38 5.92 -21.35
CA LEU A 382 26.84 4.56 -21.46
C LEU A 382 27.93 3.49 -21.26
N LYS A 383 29.12 3.68 -21.82
CA LYS A 383 30.24 2.72 -21.65
C LYS A 383 30.68 2.65 -20.18
N ASN A 384 30.72 3.78 -19.47
CA ASN A 384 31.02 3.83 -18.04
C ASN A 384 29.98 3.11 -17.16
N ALA A 385 28.72 3.02 -17.61
CA ALA A 385 27.69 2.27 -16.89
C ALA A 385 27.85 0.74 -16.96
N ILE A 386 28.62 0.22 -17.93
CA ILE A 386 28.74 -1.23 -18.18
C ILE A 386 29.38 -1.95 -16.99
N GLU A 387 30.57 -1.52 -16.56
CA GLU A 387 31.31 -2.21 -15.50
C GLU A 387 30.55 -2.26 -14.16
N PRO A 388 29.97 -1.15 -13.65
CA PRO A 388 29.15 -1.19 -12.45
C PRO A 388 27.95 -2.13 -12.59
N PHE A 389 27.23 -2.10 -13.72
CA PHE A 389 26.09 -2.99 -13.92
C PHE A 389 26.51 -4.46 -14.06
N GLU A 390 27.59 -4.79 -14.77
CA GLU A 390 28.15 -6.14 -14.84
C GLU A 390 28.51 -6.66 -13.45
N LYS A 391 29.17 -5.80 -12.65
CA LYS A 391 29.54 -6.15 -11.27
C LYS A 391 28.30 -6.39 -10.42
N ALA A 392 27.33 -5.48 -10.46
CA ALA A 392 26.05 -5.61 -9.76
C ALA A 392 25.32 -6.90 -10.17
N TYR A 393 25.22 -7.19 -11.47
CA TYR A 393 24.57 -8.39 -12.00
C TYR A 393 25.23 -9.67 -11.45
N SER A 394 26.56 -9.70 -11.41
CA SER A 394 27.33 -10.86 -10.95
C SER A 394 27.13 -11.19 -9.47
N ILE A 395 26.93 -10.18 -8.62
CA ILE A 395 26.81 -10.33 -7.16
C ILE A 395 25.36 -10.32 -6.65
N SER A 396 24.42 -9.85 -7.47
CA SER A 396 22.99 -9.76 -7.10
C SER A 396 22.41 -11.12 -6.75
N LYS A 397 21.64 -11.17 -5.65
CA LYS A 397 21.13 -12.44 -5.10
C LYS A 397 19.78 -12.87 -5.67
N THR A 398 18.99 -11.92 -6.18
CA THR A 398 17.62 -12.20 -6.64
C THR A 398 17.53 -12.15 -8.17
N ASN A 399 16.67 -13.00 -8.73
CA ASN A 399 16.44 -12.99 -10.17
C ASN A 399 15.83 -11.67 -10.65
N GLU A 400 14.94 -11.08 -9.84
CA GLU A 400 14.31 -9.80 -10.14
C GLU A 400 15.35 -8.68 -10.34
N ILE A 401 16.29 -8.52 -9.40
CA ILE A 401 17.35 -7.50 -9.52
C ILE A 401 18.22 -7.79 -10.74
N LYS A 402 18.60 -9.04 -10.97
CA LYS A 402 19.39 -9.44 -12.15
C LYS A 402 18.68 -9.11 -13.46
N VAL A 403 17.38 -9.39 -13.57
CA VAL A 403 16.59 -9.06 -14.78
C VAL A 403 16.51 -7.55 -14.98
N ASN A 404 16.31 -6.78 -13.91
CA ASN A 404 16.29 -5.31 -14.00
C ASN A 404 17.64 -4.74 -14.47
N ILE A 405 18.76 -5.24 -13.94
CA ILE A 405 20.10 -4.85 -14.38
C ILE A 405 20.36 -5.29 -15.83
N ALA A 406 19.92 -6.50 -16.20
CA ALA A 406 20.04 -7.03 -17.56
C ALA A 406 19.32 -6.15 -18.58
N GLU A 407 18.21 -5.51 -18.22
CA GLU A 407 17.53 -4.55 -19.11
C GLU A 407 18.43 -3.36 -19.48
N TYR A 408 19.12 -2.77 -18.49
CA TYR A 408 20.10 -1.71 -18.74
C TYR A 408 21.25 -2.20 -19.61
N LEU A 409 21.87 -3.33 -19.25
CA LEU A 409 23.00 -3.90 -20.00
C LEU A 409 22.60 -4.25 -21.43
N LYS A 410 21.45 -4.91 -21.65
CA LYS A 410 20.91 -5.23 -22.98
C LYS A 410 20.82 -3.97 -23.84
N ASN A 411 20.28 -2.88 -23.30
CA ASN A 411 20.12 -1.63 -24.05
C ASN A 411 21.46 -0.98 -24.39
N ILE A 412 22.41 -0.97 -23.45
CA ILE A 412 23.77 -0.45 -23.68
C ILE A 412 24.49 -1.31 -24.74
N TYR A 413 24.52 -2.63 -24.55
CA TYR A 413 25.18 -3.56 -25.46
C TYR A 413 24.56 -3.54 -26.87
N TYR A 414 23.23 -3.41 -26.98
CA TYR A 414 22.55 -3.30 -28.27
C TYR A 414 23.07 -2.11 -29.09
N ARG A 415 23.35 -0.97 -28.44
CA ARG A 415 23.87 0.21 -29.12
C ARG A 415 25.25 -0.04 -29.74
N PHE A 416 26.12 -0.72 -29.00
CA PHE A 416 27.53 -0.93 -29.38
C PHE A 416 27.81 -2.28 -30.04
N ARG A 417 26.77 -3.10 -30.30
CA ARG A 417 26.89 -4.49 -30.80
C ARG A 417 27.69 -4.62 -32.10
N ASP A 418 27.71 -3.57 -32.92
CA ASP A 418 28.38 -3.56 -34.22
C ASP A 418 29.84 -3.05 -34.12
N GLU A 419 30.28 -2.55 -32.94
CA GLU A 419 31.66 -2.09 -32.72
C GLU A 419 32.64 -3.26 -32.56
N ASN A 420 32.27 -4.33 -31.83
CA ASN A 420 33.09 -5.52 -31.66
C ASN A 420 32.27 -6.76 -31.21
N ALA A 421 32.91 -7.93 -31.25
CA ALA A 421 32.28 -9.21 -30.91
C ALA A 421 31.84 -9.32 -29.43
N ASP A 422 32.54 -8.66 -28.50
CA ASP A 422 32.22 -8.70 -27.07
C ASP A 422 30.91 -7.95 -26.80
N TYR A 423 30.69 -6.81 -27.44
CA TYR A 423 29.43 -6.08 -27.30
C TYR A 423 28.26 -6.86 -27.90
N LYS A 424 28.46 -7.53 -29.03
CA LYS A 424 27.44 -8.40 -29.60
C LYS A 424 27.10 -9.56 -28.66
N ALA A 425 28.10 -10.20 -28.07
CA ALA A 425 27.90 -11.29 -27.12
C ALA A 425 27.18 -10.82 -25.85
N GLY A 426 27.51 -9.63 -25.33
CA GLY A 426 26.80 -9.00 -24.22
C GLY A 426 25.32 -8.77 -24.54
N TYR A 427 25.01 -8.25 -25.73
CA TYR A 427 23.62 -8.07 -26.17
C TYR A 427 22.86 -9.39 -26.21
N ASP A 428 23.43 -10.41 -26.88
CA ASP A 428 22.80 -11.73 -27.02
C ASP A 428 22.50 -12.33 -25.62
N LYS A 429 23.47 -12.26 -24.69
CA LYS A 429 23.35 -12.73 -23.30
C LYS A 429 22.19 -12.07 -22.56
N TYR A 430 22.16 -10.73 -22.49
CA TYR A 430 21.15 -10.03 -21.69
C TYR A 430 19.78 -9.99 -22.34
N ASN A 431 19.71 -10.06 -23.67
CA ASN A 431 18.44 -10.25 -24.37
C ASN A 431 17.78 -11.59 -24.03
N GLU A 432 18.56 -12.66 -23.89
CA GLU A 432 18.05 -13.96 -23.42
C GLU A 432 17.54 -13.89 -21.97
N VAL A 433 18.29 -13.27 -21.06
CA VAL A 433 17.88 -13.09 -19.65
C VAL A 433 16.56 -12.34 -19.54
N VAL A 434 16.42 -11.21 -20.26
CA VAL A 434 15.20 -10.40 -20.23
C VAL A 434 14.02 -11.15 -20.84
N SER A 435 14.21 -11.83 -21.98
CA SER A 435 13.12 -12.51 -22.68
C SER A 435 12.60 -13.75 -21.94
N THR A 436 13.47 -14.44 -21.20
CA THR A 436 13.10 -15.64 -20.44
C THR A 436 12.72 -15.35 -18.99
N GLY A 437 13.11 -14.19 -18.45
CA GLY A 437 13.00 -13.87 -17.03
C GLY A 437 13.93 -14.71 -16.14
N ASN A 438 14.84 -15.48 -16.73
CA ASN A 438 15.75 -16.37 -16.03
C ASN A 438 17.21 -15.91 -16.24
N PRO A 439 17.85 -15.36 -15.20
CA PRO A 439 19.28 -15.03 -15.25
C PRO A 439 20.13 -16.29 -15.44
N LEU A 440 21.19 -16.17 -16.23
CA LEU A 440 22.17 -17.23 -16.49
C LEU A 440 23.12 -17.47 -15.30
#